data_AF-A0A496YNC8-F1
#
_entry.id   AF-A0A496YNC8-F1
#
_cell.length_a   1.000
_cell.length_b   1.000
_cell.length_c   1.000
_cell.angle_alpha   90.00
_cell.angle_beta   90.00
_cell.angle_gamma   90.00
#
_symmetry.space_group_name_H-M   'P 1'
#
loop_
_entity.id
_entity.type
_entity.pdbx_description
1 polymer ?
#
loop_
_entity_poly.entity_id
_entity_poly.type
_entity_poly.pdbx_seq_one_letter_code
_entity_poly.pdbx_strand_id
1 'polypeptide(L)'
;MIKAQGRWLAFSPLLLLSLLPFAGRVALRISASAPNPEVAVLRYFVIPLIGLSLGAATFFMLLRWWKTGELAARCNLFLEKREGALVWGLTIAFLLLYLGLSLSSYLTLHLGLFDFGVYDAKIWHISAAPGLWGKAKIACTGHFQPILLFYSFFYNVGCSPAILLVLQGLAVLSGVIPLYLLCKKWALNPLITSGIALLYLLYPPVAFNSILDFHPDHFYV
;
A
#
# COMPACT_ATOMS: atom_id res chain seq x y z
N MET A 1 14.18 -31.60 26.29
CA MET A 1 15.10 -30.97 25.31
C MET A 1 14.41 -30.40 24.04
N ILE A 2 13.14 -30.72 23.73
CA ILE A 2 12.47 -30.35 22.46
C ILE A 2 11.93 -28.89 22.42
N LYS A 3 11.73 -28.24 23.58
CA LYS A 3 11.18 -26.87 23.66
C LYS A 3 12.13 -25.75 23.16
N ALA A 4 13.44 -26.01 23.11
CA ALA A 4 14.45 -25.00 22.76
C ALA A 4 14.58 -24.79 21.23
N GLN A 5 14.40 -25.84 20.43
CA GLN A 5 14.55 -25.78 18.97
C GLN A 5 13.53 -24.86 18.28
N GLY A 6 12.33 -24.71 18.86
CA GLY A 6 11.29 -23.82 18.33
C GLY A 6 11.55 -22.32 18.51
N ARG A 7 12.52 -21.89 19.35
CA ARG A 7 12.86 -20.45 19.53
C ARG A 7 13.59 -19.86 18.34
N TRP A 8 14.46 -20.64 17.72
CA TRP A 8 15.30 -20.15 16.63
C TRP A 8 14.57 -20.07 15.28
N LEU A 9 13.51 -20.86 15.10
CA LEU A 9 12.67 -20.80 13.89
C LEU A 9 12.04 -19.43 13.66
N ALA A 10 11.70 -18.67 14.72
CA ALA A 10 11.14 -17.33 14.55
C ALA A 10 12.17 -16.32 14.03
N PHE A 11 13.46 -16.58 14.21
CA PHE A 11 14.55 -15.73 13.74
C PHE A 11 15.19 -16.26 12.45
N SER A 12 14.78 -17.43 11.96
CA SER A 12 15.34 -17.99 10.72
C SER A 12 15.20 -17.07 9.50
N PRO A 13 14.17 -16.20 9.36
CA PRO A 13 14.14 -15.26 8.24
C PRO A 13 15.24 -14.20 8.30
N LEU A 14 15.82 -13.91 9.47
CA LEU A 14 16.96 -12.99 9.58
C LEU A 14 18.22 -13.54 8.89
N LEU A 15 18.29 -14.84 8.61
CA LEU A 15 19.37 -15.42 7.81
C LEU A 15 19.40 -14.85 6.39
N LEU A 16 18.28 -14.35 5.86
CA LEU A 16 18.23 -13.67 4.56
C LEU A 16 19.11 -12.40 4.54
N LEU A 17 19.36 -11.78 5.70
CA LEU A 17 20.27 -10.63 5.81
C LEU A 17 21.73 -11.00 5.48
N SER A 18 22.09 -12.28 5.51
CA SER A 18 23.42 -12.75 5.06
C SER A 18 23.67 -12.54 3.56
N LEU A 19 22.61 -12.21 2.78
CA LEU A 19 22.72 -11.85 1.38
C LEU A 19 23.14 -10.39 1.16
N LEU A 20 23.07 -9.52 2.20
CA LEU A 20 23.43 -8.10 2.09
C LEU A 20 24.85 -7.85 1.56
N PRO A 21 25.92 -8.56 2.00
CA PRO A 21 27.27 -8.37 1.47
C PRO A 21 27.40 -8.70 -0.02
N PHE A 22 26.49 -9.52 -0.56
CA PHE A 22 26.46 -9.87 -1.98
C PHE A 22 25.66 -8.87 -2.82
N ALA A 23 24.93 -7.93 -2.20
CA ALA A 23 24.12 -6.93 -2.88
C ALA A 23 24.93 -6.15 -3.92
N GLY A 24 26.16 -5.74 -3.61
CA GLY A 24 27.04 -5.01 -4.54
C GLY A 24 27.51 -5.82 -5.75
N ARG A 25 27.55 -7.15 -5.67
CA ARG A 25 27.90 -8.01 -6.83
C ARG A 25 26.70 -8.30 -7.72
N VAL A 26 25.53 -8.44 -7.11
CA VAL A 26 24.24 -8.60 -7.80
C VAL A 26 23.84 -7.28 -8.48
N ALA A 27 24.10 -6.15 -7.82
CA ALA A 27 23.97 -4.78 -8.32
C ALA A 27 24.60 -4.57 -9.69
N LEU A 28 25.90 -4.86 -9.79
CA LEU A 28 26.68 -4.66 -11.02
C LEU A 28 26.16 -5.49 -12.21
N ARG A 29 25.30 -6.48 -11.98
CA ARG A 29 24.69 -7.28 -13.06
C ARG A 29 23.25 -6.89 -13.37
N ILE A 30 22.47 -6.48 -12.37
CA ILE A 30 21.03 -6.22 -12.51
C ILE A 30 20.74 -4.74 -12.74
N SER A 31 21.52 -3.84 -12.15
CA SER A 31 21.31 -2.39 -12.22
C SER A 31 22.38 -1.65 -13.01
N ALA A 32 23.22 -2.35 -13.78
CA ALA A 32 24.27 -1.73 -14.59
C ALA A 32 23.72 -0.74 -15.64
N SER A 33 22.49 -0.96 -16.11
CA SER A 33 21.80 -0.06 -17.03
C SER A 33 21.01 1.06 -16.33
N ALA A 34 20.98 1.09 -14.99
CA ALA A 34 20.26 2.11 -14.25
C ALA A 34 21.09 3.41 -14.19
N PRO A 35 20.46 4.60 -14.23
CA PRO A 35 21.18 5.88 -14.13
C PRO A 35 21.96 6.02 -12.81
N ASN A 36 21.42 5.47 -11.73
CA ASN A 36 22.02 5.45 -10.39
C ASN A 36 21.97 4.01 -9.85
N PRO A 37 22.94 3.14 -10.21
CA PRO A 37 22.93 1.72 -9.86
C PRO A 37 22.84 1.47 -8.36
N GLU A 38 23.56 2.24 -7.55
CA GLU A 38 23.54 2.18 -6.09
C GLU A 38 22.14 2.46 -5.49
N VAL A 39 21.43 3.46 -6.03
CA VAL A 39 20.05 3.77 -5.61
C VAL A 39 19.11 2.65 -6.00
N ALA A 40 19.26 2.10 -7.22
CA ALA A 40 18.47 0.97 -7.68
C ALA A 40 18.66 -0.26 -6.78
N VAL A 41 19.88 -0.55 -6.36
CA VAL A 41 20.21 -1.68 -5.47
C VAL A 41 19.63 -1.48 -4.09
N LEU A 42 19.74 -0.26 -3.56
CA LEU A 42 19.14 0.08 -2.28
C LEU A 42 17.62 -0.14 -2.33
N ARG A 43 16.96 0.42 -3.36
CA ARG A 43 15.51 0.42 -3.52
C ARG A 43 14.93 -0.96 -3.83
N TYR A 44 15.56 -1.71 -4.73
CA TYR A 44 14.98 -2.94 -5.27
C TYR A 44 15.54 -4.23 -4.63
N PHE A 45 16.65 -4.15 -3.89
CA PHE A 45 17.25 -5.33 -3.25
C PHE A 45 17.38 -5.15 -1.74
N VAL A 46 18.08 -4.13 -1.28
CA VAL A 46 18.43 -3.98 0.15
C VAL A 46 17.20 -3.69 1.01
N ILE A 47 16.41 -2.67 0.66
CA ILE A 47 15.21 -2.29 1.42
C ILE A 47 14.19 -3.45 1.47
N PRO A 48 13.83 -4.11 0.33
CA PRO A 48 12.94 -5.25 0.35
C PRO A 48 13.47 -6.44 1.16
N LEU A 49 14.78 -6.75 1.05
CA LEU A 49 15.39 -7.86 1.78
C LEU A 49 15.35 -7.62 3.30
N ILE A 50 15.69 -6.42 3.75
CA ILE A 50 15.60 -6.03 5.17
C ILE A 50 14.15 -6.08 5.63
N GLY A 51 13.24 -5.46 4.87
CA GLY A 51 11.82 -5.42 5.17
C GLY A 51 11.20 -6.82 5.29
N LEU A 52 11.51 -7.71 4.34
CA LEU A 52 11.05 -9.10 4.34
C LEU A 52 11.62 -9.86 5.54
N SER A 53 12.92 -9.71 5.83
CA SER A 53 13.59 -10.44 6.91
C SER A 53 13.02 -10.05 8.28
N LEU A 54 12.93 -8.74 8.55
CA LEU A 54 12.38 -8.21 9.80
C LEU A 54 10.88 -8.49 9.90
N GLY A 55 10.13 -8.30 8.81
CA GLY A 55 8.69 -8.56 8.74
C GLY A 55 8.35 -10.04 8.96
N ALA A 56 9.09 -10.96 8.35
CA ALA A 56 8.89 -12.39 8.55
C ALA A 56 9.30 -12.82 9.97
N ALA A 57 10.40 -12.31 10.51
CA ALA A 57 10.82 -12.65 11.87
C ALA A 57 9.80 -12.18 12.92
N THR A 58 9.35 -10.92 12.79
CA THR A 58 8.28 -10.38 13.64
C THR A 58 6.98 -11.15 13.47
N PHE A 59 6.61 -11.54 12.25
CA PHE A 59 5.45 -12.39 12.00
C PHE A 59 5.55 -13.74 12.72
N PHE A 60 6.66 -14.48 12.60
CA PHE A 60 6.80 -15.77 13.31
C PHE A 60 6.84 -15.61 14.83
N MET A 61 7.42 -14.52 15.33
CA MET A 61 7.36 -14.18 16.76
C MET A 61 5.91 -13.97 17.21
N LEU A 62 5.14 -13.16 16.47
CA LEU A 62 3.73 -12.89 16.76
C LEU A 62 2.87 -14.14 16.64
N LEU A 63 3.06 -14.96 15.59
CA LEU A 63 2.32 -16.19 15.36
C LEU A 63 2.53 -17.22 16.48
N ARG A 64 3.78 -17.30 16.98
CA ARG A 64 4.09 -18.14 18.13
C ARG A 64 3.45 -17.58 19.40
N TRP A 65 3.59 -16.28 19.64
CA TRP A 65 3.11 -15.65 20.86
C TRP A 65 1.59 -15.70 20.98
N TRP A 66 0.89 -15.52 19.86
CA TRP A 66 -0.55 -15.70 19.70
C TRP A 66 -1.06 -17.00 20.30
N LYS A 67 -0.36 -18.12 20.06
CA LYS A 67 -0.80 -19.46 20.51
C LYS A 67 -0.63 -19.71 22.01
N THR A 68 0.11 -18.87 22.73
CA THR A 68 0.57 -19.18 24.10
C THR A 68 0.36 -18.07 25.11
N GLY A 69 -0.12 -16.89 24.71
CA GLY A 69 -0.03 -15.68 25.52
C GLY A 69 -1.33 -15.27 26.20
N GLU A 70 -1.29 -15.14 27.53
CA GLU A 70 -2.30 -14.42 28.32
C GLU A 70 -2.55 -12.99 27.77
N LEU A 71 -1.52 -12.35 27.20
CA LEU A 71 -1.67 -11.05 26.56
C LEU A 71 -2.59 -11.08 25.33
N ALA A 72 -2.55 -12.12 24.50
CA ALA A 72 -3.44 -12.21 23.34
C ALA A 72 -4.92 -12.25 23.78
N ALA A 73 -5.21 -12.94 24.90
CA ALA A 73 -6.54 -12.91 25.51
C ALA A 73 -6.90 -11.51 26.03
N ARG A 74 -5.98 -10.83 26.74
CA ARG A 74 -6.18 -9.45 27.21
C ARG A 74 -6.40 -8.46 26.07
N CYS A 75 -5.64 -8.58 24.98
CA CYS A 75 -5.81 -7.77 23.77
C CYS A 75 -7.15 -8.04 23.10
N ASN A 76 -7.57 -9.29 22.96
CA ASN A 76 -8.89 -9.62 22.42
C ASN A 76 -10.01 -9.00 23.28
N LEU A 77 -9.93 -9.11 24.61
CA LEU A 77 -10.89 -8.49 25.53
C LEU A 77 -10.93 -6.96 25.39
N PHE A 78 -9.77 -6.33 25.26
CA PHE A 78 -9.68 -4.89 25.02
C PHE A 78 -10.30 -4.48 23.68
N LEU A 79 -10.07 -5.28 22.64
CA LEU A 79 -10.52 -5.00 21.28
C LEU A 79 -12.00 -5.36 21.06
N GLU A 80 -12.58 -6.30 21.80
CA GLU A 80 -13.94 -6.81 21.59
C GLU A 80 -15.01 -5.71 21.42
N LYS A 81 -14.86 -4.59 22.14
CA LYS A 81 -15.78 -3.44 22.04
C LYS A 81 -15.22 -2.25 21.26
N ARG A 82 -13.94 -2.28 20.88
CA ARG A 82 -13.20 -1.13 20.31
C ARG A 82 -12.64 -1.40 18.91
N GLU A 83 -12.72 -2.63 18.45
CA GLU A 83 -12.08 -3.10 17.23
C GLU A 83 -12.44 -2.25 16.01
N GLY A 84 -13.74 -2.02 15.78
CA GLY A 84 -14.18 -1.18 14.66
C GLY A 84 -13.65 0.24 14.76
N ALA A 85 -13.74 0.87 15.93
CA ALA A 85 -13.22 2.22 16.15
C ALA A 85 -11.70 2.31 15.92
N LEU A 86 -10.95 1.28 16.33
CA LEU A 86 -9.51 1.21 16.10
C LEU A 86 -9.17 1.01 14.63
N VAL A 87 -9.82 0.07 13.95
CA VAL A 87 -9.60 -0.18 12.51
C VAL A 87 -9.90 1.08 11.70
N TRP A 88 -11.04 1.72 11.93
CA TRP A 88 -11.41 2.95 11.22
C TRP A 88 -10.54 4.14 11.62
N GLY A 89 -10.22 4.29 12.90
CA GLY A 89 -9.31 5.34 13.38
C GLY A 89 -7.93 5.24 12.76
N LEU A 90 -7.37 4.02 12.68
CA LEU A 90 -6.10 3.77 11.99
C LEU A 90 -6.23 4.04 10.48
N THR A 91 -7.30 3.59 9.84
CA THR A 91 -7.51 3.82 8.40
C THR A 91 -7.55 5.33 8.08
N ILE A 92 -8.25 6.12 8.90
CA ILE A 92 -8.31 7.58 8.76
C ILE A 92 -6.94 8.20 9.02
N ALA A 93 -6.22 7.77 10.07
CA ALA A 93 -4.89 8.30 10.37
C ALA A 93 -3.90 8.05 9.21
N PHE A 94 -3.90 6.84 8.64
CA PHE A 94 -3.09 6.49 7.49
C PHE A 94 -3.51 7.23 6.22
N LEU A 95 -4.82 7.44 6.01
CA LEU A 95 -5.33 8.27 4.92
C LEU A 95 -4.80 9.69 5.01
N LEU A 96 -4.92 10.33 6.18
CA LEU A 96 -4.41 11.67 6.39
C LEU A 96 -2.89 11.76 6.21
N LEU A 97 -2.15 10.76 6.68
CA LEU A 97 -0.70 10.69 6.50
C LEU A 97 -0.34 10.60 5.01
N TYR A 98 -0.94 9.67 4.27
CA TYR A 98 -0.61 9.45 2.86
C TYR A 98 -1.08 10.58 1.96
N LEU A 99 -2.26 11.14 2.20
CA LEU A 99 -2.72 12.35 1.53
C LEU A 99 -1.82 13.55 1.84
N GLY A 100 -1.38 13.70 3.09
CA GLY A 100 -0.45 14.75 3.47
C GLY A 100 0.87 14.65 2.68
N LEU A 101 1.41 13.44 2.55
CA LEU A 101 2.63 13.20 1.77
C LEU A 101 2.41 13.43 0.26
N SER A 102 1.34 12.88 -0.33
CA SER A 102 1.07 13.02 -1.77
C SER A 102 0.79 14.47 -2.17
N LEU A 103 -0.01 15.18 -1.37
CA LEU A 103 -0.31 16.60 -1.60
C LEU A 103 0.91 17.48 -1.35
N SER A 104 1.75 17.16 -0.37
CA SER A 104 3.02 17.89 -0.18
C SER A 104 3.93 17.72 -1.38
N SER A 105 4.05 16.50 -1.93
CA SER A 105 4.79 16.26 -3.17
C SER A 105 4.21 17.03 -4.34
N TYR A 106 2.88 17.11 -4.46
CA TYR A 106 2.20 17.94 -5.47
C TYR A 106 2.54 19.42 -5.34
N LEU A 107 2.35 19.99 -4.14
CA LEU A 107 2.55 21.42 -3.87
C LEU A 107 4.01 21.85 -3.98
N THR A 108 4.95 20.94 -3.74
CA THR A 108 6.38 21.18 -3.87
C THR A 108 6.97 20.76 -5.22
N LEU A 109 6.12 20.35 -6.17
CA LEU A 109 6.51 19.95 -7.54
C LEU A 109 7.49 18.75 -7.59
N HIS A 110 7.40 17.86 -6.60
CA HIS A 110 8.18 16.61 -6.53
C HIS A 110 7.45 15.40 -7.12
N LEU A 111 6.22 15.57 -7.61
CA LEU A 111 5.54 14.53 -8.38
C LEU A 111 6.29 14.26 -9.69
N GLY A 112 6.25 13.02 -10.17
CA GLY A 112 6.67 12.66 -11.51
C GLY A 112 5.79 13.35 -12.53
N LEU A 113 6.26 14.52 -13.00
CA LEU A 113 5.52 15.39 -13.91
C LEU A 113 5.08 14.70 -15.20
N PHE A 114 5.83 13.67 -15.63
CA PHE A 114 5.53 12.93 -16.85
C PHE A 114 4.20 12.17 -16.72
N ASP A 115 4.13 11.19 -15.81
CA ASP A 115 2.94 10.34 -15.72
C ASP A 115 1.74 11.09 -15.12
N PHE A 116 1.97 11.90 -14.08
CA PHE A 116 0.90 12.68 -13.46
C PHE A 116 0.27 13.67 -14.44
N GLY A 117 1.10 14.39 -15.22
CA GLY A 117 0.63 15.34 -16.22
C GLY A 117 -0.12 14.68 -17.38
N VAL A 118 0.32 13.48 -17.80
CA VAL A 118 -0.38 12.70 -18.84
C VAL A 118 -1.79 12.32 -18.37
N TYR A 119 -1.92 11.81 -17.14
CA TYR A 119 -3.23 11.44 -16.61
C TYR A 119 -4.13 12.64 -16.29
N ASP A 120 -3.55 13.75 -15.82
CA ASP A 120 -4.28 15.01 -15.63
C ASP A 120 -4.90 15.51 -16.94
N ALA A 121 -4.09 15.60 -17.99
CA ALA A 121 -4.56 15.96 -19.33
C ALA A 121 -5.62 14.98 -19.86
N LYS A 122 -5.39 13.67 -19.70
CA LYS A 122 -6.35 12.64 -20.11
C LYS A 122 -7.69 12.81 -19.40
N ILE A 123 -7.69 13.03 -18.09
CA ILE A 123 -8.92 13.21 -17.30
C ILE A 123 -9.64 14.50 -17.68
N TRP A 124 -8.91 15.59 -17.90
CA TRP A 124 -9.50 16.83 -18.40
C TRP A 124 -10.18 16.62 -19.76
N HIS A 125 -9.54 15.92 -20.70
CA HIS A 125 -10.15 15.59 -21.99
C HIS A 125 -11.42 14.73 -21.85
N ILE A 126 -11.41 13.75 -20.94
CA ILE A 126 -12.61 12.96 -20.63
C ILE A 126 -13.67 13.88 -20.03
N SER A 127 -13.32 14.79 -19.12
CA SER A 127 -14.28 15.66 -18.44
C SER A 127 -14.96 16.65 -19.41
N ALA A 128 -14.22 17.13 -20.41
CA ALA A 128 -14.71 18.04 -21.46
C ALA A 128 -15.45 17.34 -22.62
N ALA A 129 -15.27 16.03 -22.83
CA ALA A 129 -15.87 15.35 -23.97
C ALA A 129 -17.40 15.24 -23.89
N PRO A 130 -18.13 15.37 -25.03
CA PRO A 130 -19.58 15.29 -25.07
C PRO A 130 -20.06 13.84 -25.01
N GLY A 131 -21.09 13.60 -24.18
CA GLY A 131 -21.78 12.31 -24.05
C GLY A 131 -20.94 11.20 -23.44
N LEU A 132 -21.60 10.19 -22.87
CA LEU A 132 -20.91 9.08 -22.20
C LEU A 132 -19.98 8.29 -23.14
N TRP A 133 -20.39 8.12 -24.40
CA TRP A 133 -19.61 7.38 -25.39
C TRP A 133 -18.30 8.07 -25.77
N GLY A 134 -18.33 9.40 -25.98
CA GLY A 134 -17.11 10.17 -26.25
C GLY A 134 -16.12 10.10 -25.09
N LYS A 135 -16.63 10.24 -23.86
CA LYS A 135 -15.85 10.07 -22.63
C LYS A 135 -15.23 8.69 -22.51
N ALA A 136 -16.03 7.63 -22.72
CA ALA A 136 -15.59 6.24 -22.61
C ALA A 136 -14.53 5.90 -23.67
N LYS A 137 -14.69 6.42 -24.89
CA LYS A 137 -13.71 6.27 -25.97
C LYS A 137 -12.35 6.83 -25.56
N ILE A 138 -12.31 8.05 -25.00
CA ILE A 138 -11.06 8.68 -24.55
C ILE A 138 -10.47 7.93 -23.35
N ALA A 139 -11.31 7.54 -22.38
CA ALA A 139 -10.89 6.75 -21.22
C ALA A 139 -10.19 5.45 -21.64
N CYS A 140 -10.70 4.81 -22.69
CA CYS A 140 -10.20 3.54 -23.19
C CYS A 140 -9.15 3.67 -24.32
N THR A 141 -8.68 4.88 -24.65
CA THR A 141 -7.61 5.06 -25.63
C THR A 141 -6.29 4.53 -25.07
N GLY A 142 -5.65 3.60 -25.78
CA GLY A 142 -4.39 2.96 -25.40
C GLY A 142 -4.54 1.83 -24.37
N HIS A 143 -5.34 2.05 -23.33
CA HIS A 143 -5.62 1.08 -22.27
C HIS A 143 -7.10 1.09 -21.90
N PHE A 144 -7.68 -0.08 -21.62
CA PHE A 144 -9.06 -0.18 -21.14
C PHE A 144 -9.17 0.30 -19.69
N GLN A 145 -9.48 1.59 -19.49
CA GLN A 145 -9.52 2.24 -18.18
C GLN A 145 -10.86 2.96 -17.93
N PRO A 146 -12.00 2.24 -17.90
CA PRO A 146 -13.33 2.84 -17.71
C PRO A 146 -13.46 3.56 -16.35
N ILE A 147 -12.63 3.19 -15.36
CA ILE A 147 -12.60 3.84 -14.06
C ILE A 147 -12.27 5.35 -14.15
N LEU A 148 -11.59 5.80 -15.21
CA LEU A 148 -11.31 7.22 -15.42
C LEU A 148 -12.58 8.07 -15.63
N LEU A 149 -13.71 7.45 -16.02
CA LEU A 149 -15.00 8.13 -16.06
C LEU A 149 -15.42 8.62 -14.66
N PHE A 150 -15.22 7.78 -13.64
CA PHE A 150 -15.49 8.14 -12.25
C PHE A 150 -14.61 9.31 -11.82
N TYR A 151 -13.30 9.26 -12.07
CA TYR A 151 -12.40 10.36 -11.76
C TYR A 151 -12.78 11.65 -12.49
N SER A 152 -13.13 11.58 -13.78
CA SER A 152 -13.53 12.75 -14.58
C SER A 152 -14.77 13.44 -14.05
N PHE A 153 -15.69 12.70 -13.42
CA PHE A 153 -16.89 13.27 -12.80
C PHE A 153 -16.52 14.19 -11.62
N PHE A 154 -15.65 13.72 -10.73
CA PHE A 154 -15.18 14.52 -9.59
C PHE A 154 -14.20 15.63 -9.99
N TYR A 155 -13.45 15.42 -11.07
CA TYR A 155 -12.54 16.43 -11.61
C TYR A 155 -13.27 17.73 -11.97
N ASN A 156 -14.51 17.64 -12.47
CA ASN A 156 -15.35 18.81 -12.78
C ASN A 156 -15.79 19.63 -11.55
N VAL A 157 -15.75 19.06 -10.35
CA VAL A 157 -16.17 19.75 -9.11
C VAL A 157 -15.04 20.64 -8.56
N GLY A 158 -13.78 20.23 -8.75
CA GLY A 158 -12.62 20.91 -8.18
C GLY A 158 -11.68 21.57 -9.19
N CYS A 159 -11.71 21.18 -10.47
CA CYS A 159 -10.79 21.62 -11.53
C CYS A 159 -9.31 21.64 -11.10
N SER A 160 -8.90 20.69 -10.25
CA SER A 160 -7.54 20.61 -9.72
C SER A 160 -7.06 19.16 -9.77
N PRO A 161 -5.82 18.90 -10.24
CA PRO A 161 -5.21 17.57 -10.21
C PRO A 161 -5.13 16.98 -8.79
N ALA A 162 -5.15 17.82 -7.75
CA ALA A 162 -5.14 17.38 -6.35
C ALA A 162 -6.32 16.45 -6.01
N ILE A 163 -7.48 16.61 -6.66
CA ILE A 163 -8.63 15.72 -6.43
C ILE A 163 -8.32 14.27 -6.81
N LEU A 164 -7.45 14.06 -7.80
CA LEU A 164 -7.05 12.73 -8.24
C LEU A 164 -6.26 12.00 -7.16
N LEU A 165 -5.37 12.72 -6.46
CA LEU A 165 -4.60 12.20 -5.34
C LEU A 165 -5.50 11.87 -4.14
N VAL A 166 -6.50 12.71 -3.86
CA VAL A 166 -7.49 12.46 -2.82
C VAL A 166 -8.29 11.19 -3.11
N LEU A 167 -8.82 11.08 -4.33
CA LEU A 167 -9.62 9.93 -4.75
C LEU A 167 -8.78 8.65 -4.81
N GLN A 168 -7.51 8.72 -5.23
CA GLN A 168 -6.59 7.57 -5.19
C GLN A 168 -6.34 7.09 -3.75
N GLY A 169 -6.02 8.00 -2.81
CA GLY A 169 -5.84 7.62 -1.41
C GLY A 169 -7.09 6.99 -0.79
N LEU A 170 -8.27 7.54 -1.11
CA LEU A 170 -9.55 6.97 -0.69
C LEU A 170 -9.78 5.58 -1.30
N ALA A 171 -9.56 5.42 -2.60
CA ALA A 171 -9.74 4.15 -3.30
C ALA A 171 -8.81 3.08 -2.75
N VAL A 172 -7.51 3.37 -2.63
CA VAL A 172 -6.51 2.44 -2.12
C VAL A 172 -6.82 2.03 -0.68
N LEU A 173 -7.11 2.98 0.22
CA LEU A 173 -7.39 2.63 1.62
C LEU A 173 -8.78 2.05 1.84
N SER A 174 -9.71 2.21 0.90
CA SER A 174 -11.00 1.53 0.92
C SER A 174 -10.86 0.00 0.92
N GLY A 175 -9.71 -0.55 0.50
CA GLY A 175 -9.41 -1.98 0.60
C GLY A 175 -9.47 -2.55 2.02
N VAL A 176 -9.37 -1.71 3.06
CA VAL A 176 -9.65 -2.14 4.45
C VAL A 176 -11.09 -2.58 4.62
N ILE A 177 -12.05 -1.98 3.91
CA ILE A 177 -13.49 -2.29 4.01
C ILE A 177 -13.77 -3.76 3.66
N PRO A 178 -13.47 -4.28 2.45
CA PRO A 178 -13.73 -5.67 2.14
C PRO A 178 -12.92 -6.63 3.02
N LEU A 179 -11.70 -6.26 3.42
CA LEU A 179 -10.90 -7.08 4.35
C LEU A 179 -11.57 -7.20 5.72
N TYR A 180 -12.03 -6.08 6.28
CA TYR A 180 -12.73 -6.05 7.56
C TYR A 180 -14.03 -6.84 7.50
N LEU A 181 -14.84 -6.63 6.46
CA LEU A 181 -16.09 -7.37 6.24
C LEU A 181 -15.83 -8.88 6.07
N LEU A 182 -14.76 -9.27 5.38
CA LEU A 182 -14.38 -10.67 5.24
C LEU A 182 -13.96 -11.26 6.59
N CYS A 183 -13.16 -10.56 7.38
CA CYS A 183 -12.79 -11.02 8.73
C CYS A 183 -14.02 -11.23 9.62
N LYS A 184 -15.02 -10.33 9.52
CA LYS A 184 -16.30 -10.47 10.23
C LYS A 184 -17.11 -11.66 9.73
N LYS A 185 -17.20 -11.85 8.41
CA LYS A 185 -17.89 -12.99 7.79
C LYS A 185 -17.33 -14.34 8.25
N TRP A 186 -16.02 -14.43 8.48
CA TRP A 186 -15.34 -15.65 8.91
C TRP A 186 -15.22 -15.78 10.44
N ALA A 187 -15.89 -14.90 11.20
CA ALA A 187 -15.88 -14.88 12.65
C ALA A 187 -14.45 -14.87 13.25
N LEU A 188 -13.52 -14.18 12.58
CA LEU A 188 -12.18 -13.97 13.12
C LEU A 188 -12.27 -13.11 14.37
N ASN A 189 -11.43 -13.42 15.36
CA ASN A 189 -11.40 -12.64 16.59
C ASN A 189 -10.92 -11.20 16.34
N PRO A 190 -11.19 -10.28 17.29
CA PRO A 190 -10.88 -8.87 17.12
C PRO A 190 -9.40 -8.55 16.87
N LEU A 191 -8.49 -9.29 17.51
CA LEU A 191 -7.05 -9.05 17.37
C LEU A 191 -6.53 -9.47 15.99
N ILE A 192 -6.99 -10.61 15.45
CA ILE A 192 -6.65 -11.05 14.09
C ILE A 192 -7.21 -10.06 13.08
N THR A 193 -8.47 -9.66 13.23
CA THR A 193 -9.11 -8.71 12.31
C THR A 193 -8.39 -7.37 12.29
N SER A 194 -8.08 -6.79 13.46
CA SER A 194 -7.29 -5.56 13.57
C SER A 194 -5.89 -5.74 12.99
N GLY A 195 -5.27 -6.89 13.19
CA GLY A 195 -3.96 -7.23 12.64
C GLY A 195 -3.96 -7.27 11.12
N ILE A 196 -4.96 -7.88 10.49
CA ILE A 196 -5.10 -7.91 9.02
C ILE A 196 -5.27 -6.51 8.46
N ALA A 197 -6.13 -5.68 9.07
CA ALA A 197 -6.31 -4.29 8.66
C ALA A 197 -5.01 -3.49 8.78
N LEU A 198 -4.30 -3.62 9.90
CA LEU A 198 -3.03 -2.93 10.12
C LEU A 198 -1.94 -3.41 9.14
N LEU A 199 -1.87 -4.71 8.86
CA LEU A 199 -0.94 -5.26 7.87
C LEU A 199 -1.20 -4.70 6.48
N TYR A 200 -2.47 -4.56 6.08
CA TYR A 200 -2.84 -3.91 4.82
C TYR A 200 -2.37 -2.45 4.79
N LEU A 201 -2.64 -1.68 5.85
CA LEU A 201 -2.24 -0.27 5.95
C LEU A 201 -0.72 -0.08 5.92
N LEU A 202 0.04 -1.01 6.53
CA LEU A 202 1.50 -1.00 6.54
C LEU A 202 2.13 -1.63 5.30
N TYR A 203 1.34 -2.25 4.42
CA TYR A 203 1.87 -2.98 3.28
C TYR A 203 2.54 -2.00 2.30
N PRO A 204 3.85 -2.13 1.99
CA PRO A 204 4.56 -1.13 1.22
C PRO A 204 3.93 -0.79 -0.15
N PRO A 205 3.35 -1.74 -0.91
CA PRO A 205 2.61 -1.42 -2.12
C PRO A 205 1.37 -0.55 -1.90
N VAL A 206 0.67 -0.69 -0.77
CA VAL A 206 -0.48 0.18 -0.41
C VAL A 206 -0.01 1.60 -0.15
N ALA A 207 1.09 1.75 0.61
CA ALA A 207 1.71 3.06 0.82
C ALA A 207 2.21 3.68 -0.50
N PHE A 208 2.89 2.88 -1.33
CA PHE A 208 3.41 3.31 -2.61
C PHE A 208 2.29 3.80 -3.55
N ASN A 209 1.23 3.01 -3.72
CA ASN A 209 0.06 3.39 -4.53
C ASN A 209 -0.71 4.58 -3.96
N SER A 210 -0.61 4.87 -2.65
CA SER A 210 -1.27 6.04 -2.06
C SER A 210 -0.46 7.32 -2.21
N ILE A 211 0.87 7.24 -2.24
CA ILE A 211 1.77 8.40 -2.19
C ILE A 211 2.31 8.77 -3.57
N LEU A 212 2.57 7.79 -4.44
CA LEU A 212 3.09 8.03 -5.79
C LEU A 212 2.04 8.74 -6.66
N ASP A 213 2.52 9.39 -7.71
CA ASP A 213 1.76 10.02 -8.78
C ASP A 213 0.51 9.24 -9.19
N PHE A 214 -0.54 9.98 -9.55
CA PHE A 214 -1.82 9.37 -9.92
C PHE A 214 -1.70 8.42 -11.12
N HIS A 215 -2.13 7.18 -10.93
CA HIS A 215 -2.25 6.15 -11.97
C HIS A 215 -3.47 5.28 -11.66
N PRO A 216 -4.41 5.03 -12.56
CA PRO A 216 -5.58 4.18 -12.29
C PRO A 216 -5.23 2.70 -12.10
N ASP A 217 -3.96 2.31 -12.30
CA ASP A 217 -3.51 0.93 -12.24
C ASP A 217 -3.64 0.31 -10.84
N HIS A 218 -3.79 1.12 -9.79
CA HIS A 218 -4.08 0.66 -8.42
C HIS A 218 -5.40 -0.11 -8.27
N PHE A 219 -6.27 -0.13 -9.27
CA PHE A 219 -7.48 -0.97 -9.29
C PHE A 219 -7.29 -2.33 -9.96
N TYR A 220 -6.21 -2.52 -10.73
CA TYR A 220 -6.02 -3.71 -11.58
C TYR A 220 -4.91 -4.64 -11.08
N VAL A 221 -4.29 -4.35 -9.93
CA VAL A 221 -3.30 -5.20 -9.25
C VAL A 221 -3.94 -5.99 -8.13
#